data_AF-A0A9E4KAB3-F1
#
_entry.id   AF-A0A9E4KAB3-F1
#
_cell.length_a   1.000
_cell.length_b   1.000
_cell.length_c   1.000
_cell.angle_alpha   90.00
_cell.angle_beta   90.00
_cell.angle_gamma   90.00
#
_symmetry.space_group_name_H-M   'P 1'
#
loop_
_entity.id
_entity.type
_entity.pdbx_description
1 polymer ?
#
loop_
_entity_poly.entity_id
_entity_poly.type
_entity_poly.pdbx_seq_one_letter_code
_entity_poly.pdbx_strand_id
1 'polypeptide(L)' 'MRDEVVYNIDDLVPQHKVSELNIKYLEEKIGDKDAYSVFPPISVQNNVIENGHHRVHILKKRGHTTVRAYKEQ' A
#
# COMPACT_ATOMS: atom_id res chain seq x y z
N MET A 1 -11.65 -6.23 -17.03
CA MET A 1 -10.75 -6.76 -15.98
C MET A 1 -10.12 -5.55 -15.29
N ARG A 2 -9.84 -5.61 -13.98
CA ARG A 2 -9.08 -4.53 -13.31
C ARG A 2 -7.60 -4.70 -13.67
N ASP A 3 -6.98 -3.68 -14.23
CA ASP A 3 -5.56 -3.73 -14.58
C ASP A 3 -4.71 -3.44 -13.34
N GLU A 4 -3.71 -4.29 -13.08
CA GLU A 4 -2.69 -4.03 -12.06
C GLU A 4 -1.60 -3.13 -12.64
N VAL A 5 -1.29 -2.06 -11.92
CA VAL A 5 -0.30 -1.06 -12.31
C VAL A 5 0.62 -0.81 -11.11
N VAL A 6 1.90 -0.58 -11.37
CA VAL A 6 2.87 -0.21 -10.32
C VAL A 6 2.91 1.31 -10.21
N TYR A 7 2.69 1.82 -9.01
CA TYR A 7 2.80 3.24 -8.68
C TYR A 7 4.04 3.51 -7.84
N ASN A 8 4.65 4.68 -8.03
CA ASN A 8 5.59 5.23 -7.06
C ASN A 8 4.79 5.67 -5.83
N ILE A 9 5.23 5.28 -4.63
CA ILE A 9 4.52 5.57 -3.38
C ILE A 9 4.44 7.08 -3.12
N ASP A 10 5.46 7.84 -3.51
CA ASP A 10 5.50 9.28 -3.29
C ASP A 10 4.54 10.06 -4.21
N ASP A 11 4.08 9.45 -5.30
CA ASP A 11 3.09 10.04 -6.22
C ASP A 11 1.65 9.82 -5.74
N LEU A 12 1.45 9.02 -4.69
CA LEU A 12 0.13 8.67 -4.18
C LEU A 12 -0.31 9.57 -3.03
N VAL A 13 -1.58 9.98 -3.07
CA VAL A 13 -2.20 10.83 -2.04
C VAL A 13 -3.03 9.96 -1.10
N PRO A 14 -2.69 9.88 0.20
CA PRO A 14 -3.55 9.22 1.18
C PRO A 14 -4.75 10.11 1.54
N GLN A 15 -5.98 9.57 1.45
CA GLN A 15 -7.18 10.25 1.95
C GLN A 15 -7.38 10.05 3.46
N HIS A 16 -6.97 8.90 3.97
CA HIS A 16 -7.20 8.52 5.36
C HIS A 16 -5.90 8.44 6.17
N LYS A 17 -6.00 8.84 7.45
CA LYS A 17 -4.93 8.61 8.42
C LYS A 17 -4.77 7.12 8.68
N VAL A 18 -3.53 6.68 8.81
CA VAL A 18 -3.21 5.31 9.24
C VAL A 18 -3.32 5.18 10.75
N SER A 19 -3.73 4.01 11.23
CA SER A 19 -3.75 3.65 12.65
C SER A 19 -2.49 2.86 12.99
N GLU A 20 -1.77 3.30 14.02
CA GLU A 20 -0.57 2.61 14.52
C GLU A 20 -0.88 1.19 15.01
N LEU A 21 -2.06 0.97 15.61
CA LEU A 21 -2.50 -0.36 16.05
C LEU A 21 -2.63 -1.31 14.86
N ASN A 22 -3.22 -0.85 13.75
CA ASN A 22 -3.36 -1.64 12.53
C ASN A 22 -2.02 -1.85 11.83
N ILE A 23 -1.14 -0.85 11.84
CA ILE A 23 0.23 -0.99 11.32
C ILE A 23 0.94 -2.10 12.06
N LYS A 24 0.95 -2.05 13.40
CA LYS A 24 1.62 -3.06 14.23
C LYS A 24 1.05 -4.47 13.99
N TYR A 25 -0.28 -4.59 13.96
CA TYR A 25 -0.93 -5.87 13.66
C TYR A 25 -0.52 -6.45 12.30
N LEU A 26 -0.43 -5.61 11.26
CA LEU A 26 0.01 -6.02 9.94
C LEU A 26 1.51 -6.38 9.93
N GLU A 27 2.35 -5.57 10.57
CA GLU A 27 3.78 -5.85 10.71
C GLU A 27 4.05 -7.19 11.41
N GLU A 28 3.31 -7.51 12.47
CA GLU A 28 3.39 -8.80 13.18
C GLU A 28 2.97 -9.97 12.28
N LYS A 29 1.92 -9.80 11.46
CA LYS A 29 1.47 -10.84 10.52
C LYS A 29 2.46 -11.13 9.39
N ILE A 30 3.14 -10.10 8.90
CA ILE A 30 4.12 -10.23 7.81
C ILE A 30 5.44 -10.77 8.38
N GLY A 31 5.79 -10.36 9.61
CA GLY A 31 7.07 -10.66 10.24
C GLY A 31 8.23 -10.13 9.38
N ASP A 32 9.24 -10.98 9.20
CA ASP A 32 10.46 -10.67 8.44
C ASP A 32 10.30 -10.88 6.92
N LYS A 33 9.12 -11.30 6.47
CA LYS A 33 8.88 -11.46 5.02
C LYS A 33 8.95 -10.11 4.32
N ASP A 34 9.35 -10.15 3.07
CA ASP A 34 9.26 -9.00 2.18
C ASP A 34 7.79 -8.54 2.05
N ALA A 35 7.51 -7.33 2.52
CA ALA A 35 6.14 -6.81 2.57
C ALA A 35 5.55 -6.61 1.17
N TYR A 36 6.40 -6.30 0.18
CA TYR A 36 5.99 -6.13 -1.21
C TYR A 36 5.45 -7.42 -1.82
N SER A 37 6.12 -8.55 -1.53
CA SER A 37 5.71 -9.89 -1.98
C SER A 37 4.42 -10.37 -1.30
N VAL A 38 4.20 -9.98 -0.03
CA VAL A 38 3.05 -10.45 0.76
C VAL A 38 1.80 -9.61 0.53
N PHE A 39 1.93 -8.29 0.40
CA PHE A 39 0.77 -7.43 0.31
C PHE A 39 0.05 -7.57 -1.04
N PRO A 40 -1.29 -7.74 -1.04
CA PRO A 40 -2.05 -7.65 -2.27
C PRO A 40 -2.02 -6.22 -2.83
N PRO A 41 -2.37 -6.02 -4.10
CA PRO A 41 -2.46 -4.68 -4.68
C PRO A 41 -3.44 -3.78 -3.92
N ILE A 42 -3.14 -2.49 -3.88
CA ILE A 42 -4.00 -1.45 -3.30
C ILE A 42 -5.04 -0.98 -4.31
N SER A 43 -6.01 -0.16 -3.89
CA SER A 43 -6.95 0.51 -4.81
C SER A 43 -6.57 1.98 -4.94
N VAL A 44 -6.41 2.45 -6.18
CA VAL A 44 -6.06 3.84 -6.47
C VAL A 44 -7.04 4.42 -7.49
N GLN A 45 -7.55 5.61 -7.20
CA GLN A 45 -8.38 6.41 -8.12
C GLN A 45 -7.77 7.82 -8.23
N ASN A 46 -7.43 8.27 -9.44
CA ASN A 46 -6.82 9.60 -9.67
C ASN A 46 -5.57 9.87 -8.79
N ASN A 47 -4.69 8.88 -8.64
CA ASN A 47 -3.51 8.89 -7.74
C ASN A 47 -3.84 8.97 -6.24
N VAL A 48 -5.12 8.86 -5.89
CA VAL A 48 -5.57 8.87 -4.51
C VAL A 48 -5.78 7.44 -4.03
N ILE A 49 -5.25 7.13 -2.84
CA ILE A 49 -5.38 5.79 -2.24
C ILE A 49 -6.80 5.66 -1.69
N GLU A 50 -7.59 4.77 -2.29
CA GLU A 50 -8.94 4.45 -1.83
C GLU A 50 -8.89 3.36 -0.76
N ASN A 51 -8.07 2.33 -0.98
CA ASN A 51 -7.87 1.23 -0.03
C ASN A 51 -6.41 0.78 -0.01
N GLY A 52 -5.88 0.48 1.17
CA GLY A 52 -4.51 -0.01 1.35
C GLY A 52 -3.55 0.97 2.01
N HIS A 53 -4.04 2.09 2.56
CA HIS A 53 -3.28 3.10 3.31
C HIS A 53 -2.20 2.53 4.25
N HIS A 54 -2.57 1.58 5.12
CA HIS A 54 -1.63 0.95 6.05
C HIS A 54 -0.54 0.14 5.33
N ARG A 55 -0.89 -0.53 4.23
CA ARG A 55 0.06 -1.30 3.41
C ARG A 55 1.08 -0.37 2.75
N VAL A 56 0.61 0.72 2.14
CA VAL A 56 1.48 1.75 1.54
C VAL A 56 2.42 2.34 2.58
N HIS A 57 1.90 2.64 3.77
CA HIS A 57 2.70 3.17 4.88
C HIS A 57 3.79 2.17 5.31
N ILE A 58 3.45 0.90 5.50
CA ILE A 58 4.41 -0.14 5.88
C ILE A 58 5.48 -0.33 4.80
N LEU A 59 5.08 -0.34 3.52
CA LEU A 59 6.02 -0.43 2.40
C LEU A 59 7.01 0.73 2.41
N LYS A 60 6.52 1.97 2.57
CA LYS A 60 7.36 3.16 2.68
C LYS A 60 8.32 3.08 3.86
N LYS A 61 7.82 2.68 5.04
CA LYS A 61 8.62 2.52 6.26
C LYS A 61 9.72 1.46 6.11
N ARG A 62 9.48 0.41 5.31
CA ARG A 62 10.47 -0.64 4.98
C ARG A 62 11.38 -0.27 3.80
N GLY A 63 11.31 0.95 3.29
CA GLY A 63 12.21 1.44 2.24
C GLY A 63 11.78 1.10 0.81
N HIS A 64 10.58 0.55 0.61
CA HIS A 64 10.05 0.39 -0.73
C HIS A 64 9.64 1.75 -1.31
N THR A 65 9.92 1.95 -2.59
CA THR A 65 9.54 3.16 -3.34
C THR A 65 8.31 2.92 -4.21
N THR A 66 7.87 1.68 -4.37
CA THR A 66 6.75 1.32 -5.27
C THR A 66 5.73 0.45 -4.58
N VAL A 67 4.50 0.46 -5.11
CA VAL A 67 3.39 -0.37 -4.67
C VAL A 67 2.56 -0.83 -5.86
N ARG A 68 2.05 -2.06 -5.78
CA ARG A 68 1.12 -2.63 -6.76
C ARG A 68 -0.28 -2.11 -6.48
N ALA A 69 -1.01 -1.64 -7.49
CA ALA A 69 -2.36 -1.11 -7.35
C ALA A 69 -3.28 -1.56 -8.50
N TYR A 70 -4.58 -1.64 -8.23
CA TYR A 70 -5.58 -1.67 -9.28
C TYR A 70 -5.97 -0.24 -9.65
N LYS A 71 -5.84 0.10 -10.94
CA LYS A 71 -6.33 1.37 -11.48
C LYS A 71 -7.77 1.17 -11.92
N GLU A 72 -8.72 1.79 -11.21
CA GLU A 72 -10.11 1.86 -11.70
C GLU A 72 -10.22 3.03 -12.69
N GLN A 73 -10.84 2.77 -13.85
CA GLN A 73 -11.05 3.73 -14.94
C GLN A 73 -12.08 4.78 -14.57
#